data_AF-A0A1F7XT45-F1
#
_entry.id   AF-A0A1F7XT45-F1
#
_cell.length_a   1.000
_cell.length_b   1.000
_cell.length_c   1.000
_cell.angle_alpha   90.00
_cell.angle_beta   90.00
_cell.angle_gamma   90.00
#
_symmetry.space_group_name_H-M   'P 1'
#
loop_
_entity.id
_entity.type
_entity.pdbx_description
1 polymer ?
#
loop_
_entity_poly.entity_id
_entity_poly.type
_entity_poly.pdbx_seq_one_letter_code
_entity_poly.pdbx_strand_id
1 'polypeptide(L)'
;MTEQIIHSILLALHNIALVGCAAAPFYNRALVLKRGQYGPKLHYELDKVVEDTLQGNAPYCITFIITLIITGIAMPFNYYLFQGTIKQTHIVSVAALTVKLMAVAGMVVIMLRIFYRINPRLRELFGKFSPSTKPDESTEKEFFTLRAKRKSLCEICLIFAIIVLVASAFLGFNV
;
A
#
# COMPACT_ATOMS: atom_id res chain seq x y z
N MET A 1 21.60 -25.08 -9.89
CA MET A 1 20.85 -25.39 -8.65
C MET A 1 20.76 -24.18 -7.72
N THR A 2 21.89 -23.56 -7.34
CA THR A 2 21.92 -22.36 -6.48
C THR A 2 21.08 -21.19 -7.00
N GLU A 3 21.20 -20.85 -8.29
CA GLU A 3 20.39 -19.80 -8.94
C GLU A 3 18.88 -19.99 -8.72
N GLN A 4 18.39 -21.22 -8.93
CA GLN A 4 16.98 -21.57 -8.83
C GLN A 4 16.47 -21.51 -7.38
N ILE A 5 17.31 -21.90 -6.42
CA ILE A 5 16.98 -21.79 -4.98
C ILE A 5 16.83 -20.32 -4.60
N ILE A 6 17.80 -19.47 -4.95
CA ILE A 6 17.75 -18.03 -4.67
C ILE A 6 16.52 -17.42 -5.35
N HIS A 7 16.29 -17.74 -6.63
CA HIS A 7 15.13 -17.25 -7.35
C HIS A 7 13.80 -17.65 -6.67
N SER A 8 13.67 -18.90 -6.22
CA SER A 8 12.48 -19.38 -5.52
C SER A 8 12.23 -18.65 -4.20
N ILE A 9 13.30 -18.38 -3.43
CA ILE A 9 13.20 -17.61 -2.18
C ILE A 9 12.77 -16.17 -2.48
N LEU A 10 13.40 -15.52 -3.46
CA LEU A 10 13.06 -14.15 -3.88
C LEU A 10 11.60 -14.07 -4.34
N LEU A 11 11.15 -15.03 -5.15
CA LEU A 11 9.78 -15.09 -5.64
C LEU A 11 8.77 -15.29 -4.50
N ALA A 12 9.07 -16.19 -3.55
CA ALA A 12 8.22 -16.41 -2.38
C ALA A 12 8.08 -15.14 -1.53
N LEU A 13 9.20 -14.46 -1.23
CA LEU A 13 9.20 -13.19 -0.49
C LEU A 13 8.47 -12.09 -1.27
N HIS A 14 8.67 -12.01 -2.59
CA HIS A 14 7.99 -11.03 -3.45
C HIS A 14 6.47 -11.22 -3.41
N ASN A 15 5.99 -12.47 -3.49
CA ASN A 15 4.57 -12.78 -3.46
C ASN A 15 3.94 -12.50 -2.10
N ILE A 16 4.61 -12.85 -0.99
CA ILE A 16 4.16 -12.49 0.36
C ILE A 16 4.05 -10.98 0.50
N ALA A 17 5.06 -10.24 0.05
CA ALA A 17 5.07 -8.79 0.10
C ALA A 17 3.97 -8.18 -0.78
N LEU A 18 3.68 -8.78 -1.95
CA LEU A 18 2.59 -8.36 -2.82
C LEU A 18 1.23 -8.48 -2.13
N VAL A 19 0.96 -9.64 -1.53
CA VAL A 19 -0.29 -9.89 -0.80
C VAL A 19 -0.41 -8.95 0.40
N GLY A 20 0.66 -8.79 1.19
CA GLY A 20 0.69 -7.88 2.34
C GLY A 20 0.45 -6.42 1.95
N CYS A 21 1.04 -5.99 0.83
CA CYS A 21 0.88 -4.64 0.29
C CYS A 21 -0.56 -4.35 -0.16
N ALA A 22 -1.24 -5.33 -0.78
CA ALA A 22 -2.63 -5.21 -1.21
C ALA A 22 -3.64 -5.38 -0.05
N ALA A 23 -3.30 -6.16 0.97
CA ALA A 23 -4.18 -6.46 2.10
C ALA A 23 -4.50 -5.20 2.93
N ALA A 24 -3.50 -4.39 3.23
CA ALA A 24 -3.68 -3.19 4.05
C ALA A 24 -4.70 -2.17 3.48
N PRO A 25 -4.61 -1.71 2.21
CA PRO A 25 -5.61 -0.80 1.66
C PRO A 25 -7.00 -1.46 1.56
N PHE A 26 -7.07 -2.78 1.34
CA PHE A 26 -8.34 -3.52 1.33
C PHE A 26 -9.04 -3.50 2.70
N TYR A 27 -8.35 -3.94 3.76
CA TYR A 27 -8.92 -3.98 5.12
C TYR A 27 -9.17 -2.59 5.69
N ASN A 28 -8.25 -1.64 5.48
CA ASN A 28 -8.41 -0.26 5.93
C ASN A 28 -9.64 0.40 5.28
N ARG A 29 -9.87 0.15 3.98
CA ARG A 29 -11.06 0.63 3.29
C ARG A 29 -12.33 0.02 3.88
N ALA A 30 -12.34 -1.30 4.08
CA ALA A 30 -13.49 -2.00 4.66
C ALA A 30 -13.83 -1.44 6.06
N LEU A 31 -12.83 -1.21 6.90
CA LEU A 31 -12.98 -0.62 8.23
C LEU A 31 -13.62 0.77 8.17
N VAL A 32 -13.11 1.65 7.30
CA VAL A 32 -13.66 3.01 7.14
C VAL A 32 -15.10 2.99 6.62
N LEU A 33 -15.43 2.06 5.72
CA LEU A 33 -16.81 1.90 5.23
C LEU A 33 -17.77 1.45 6.33
N LYS A 34 -17.35 0.49 7.17
CA LYS A 34 -18.14 0.04 8.32
C LYS A 34 -18.33 1.16 9.34
N ARG A 35 -17.27 1.94 9.64
CA ARG A 35 -17.38 3.13 10.48
C ARG A 35 -18.42 4.13 9.95
N GLY A 36 -18.56 4.26 8.63
CA GLY A 36 -19.55 5.15 8.01
C GLY A 36 -20.99 4.89 8.41
N GLN A 37 -21.33 3.68 8.88
CA GLN A 37 -22.68 3.32 9.34
C GLN A 37 -23.11 4.03 10.63
N TYR A 38 -22.16 4.55 11.41
CA TYR A 38 -22.41 5.26 12.67
C TYR A 38 -22.68 6.76 12.51
N GLY A 39 -22.77 7.23 11.25
CA GLY A 39 -23.07 8.62 10.91
C GLY A 39 -21.84 9.55 10.84
N PRO A 40 -22.07 10.84 10.57
CA PRO A 40 -21.01 11.81 10.33
C PRO A 40 -20.38 12.37 11.60
N LYS A 41 -21.00 12.17 12.77
CA LYS A 41 -20.52 12.72 14.05
C LYS A 41 -19.28 11.97 14.54
N LEU A 42 -18.44 12.66 15.31
CA LEU A 42 -17.33 12.05 16.05
C LEU A 42 -17.85 11.16 17.18
N HIS A 43 -17.38 9.91 17.22
CA HIS A 43 -17.61 8.98 18.32
C HIS A 43 -16.24 8.62 18.90
N TYR A 44 -15.82 9.30 19.97
CA TYR A 44 -14.41 9.29 20.40
C TYR A 44 -13.81 7.89 20.56
N GLU A 45 -14.45 6.99 21.31
CA GLU A 45 -13.93 5.63 21.53
C GLU A 45 -13.85 4.80 20.23
N LEU A 46 -14.91 4.87 19.41
CA LEU A 46 -14.94 4.18 18.12
C LEU A 46 -13.89 4.73 17.16
N ASP A 47 -13.82 6.05 17.04
CA ASP A 47 -12.89 6.71 16.13
C ASP A 47 -11.44 6.56 16.58
N LYS A 48 -11.18 6.48 17.89
CA LYS A 48 -9.85 6.15 18.43
C LYS A 48 -9.40 4.77 17.97
N VAL A 49 -10.23 3.74 18.18
CA VAL A 49 -9.90 2.37 17.75
C VAL A 49 -9.67 2.31 16.24
N VAL A 50 -10.49 3.01 15.45
CA VAL A 50 -10.34 3.07 13.99
C VAL A 50 -9.03 3.76 13.60
N GLU A 51 -8.71 4.92 14.19
CA GLU A 51 -7.50 5.66 13.86
C GLU A 51 -6.23 4.92 14.31
N ASP A 52 -6.23 4.33 15.50
CA ASP A 52 -5.11 3.53 16.02
C ASP A 52 -4.85 2.32 15.11
N THR A 53 -5.91 1.64 14.66
CA THR A 53 -5.78 0.51 13.70
C THR A 53 -5.20 0.97 12.37
N LEU A 54 -5.71 2.05 11.80
CA LEU A 54 -5.28 2.55 10.48
C LEU A 54 -3.82 3.05 10.50
N GLN A 55 -3.40 3.65 11.61
CA GLN A 55 -2.04 4.15 11.78
C GLN A 55 -1.06 3.02 12.17
N GLY A 56 -1.51 2.04 12.95
CA GLY A 56 -0.73 0.84 13.30
C GLY A 56 -0.42 -0.05 12.10
N ASN A 57 -1.32 -0.12 11.11
CA ASN A 57 -1.10 -0.88 9.87
C ASN A 57 -0.04 -0.25 8.95
N ALA A 58 0.27 1.02 9.20
CA ALA A 58 0.98 1.84 8.25
C ALA A 58 2.48 1.41 8.10
N PRO A 59 3.26 1.19 9.19
CA PRO A 59 4.63 0.67 9.07
C PRO A 59 4.75 -0.64 8.27
N TYR A 60 3.76 -1.54 8.37
CA TYR A 60 3.77 -2.81 7.61
C TYR A 60 3.68 -2.58 6.11
N CYS A 61 2.86 -1.64 5.64
CA CYS A 61 2.81 -1.27 4.22
C CYS A 61 4.18 -0.84 3.68
N ILE A 62 4.92 -0.06 4.47
CA ILE A 62 6.26 0.42 4.09
C ILE A 62 7.20 -0.77 3.94
N THR A 63 7.22 -1.67 4.92
CA THR A 63 8.03 -2.89 4.87
C THR A 63 7.70 -3.71 3.63
N PHE A 64 6.42 -3.96 3.35
CA PHE A 64 6.01 -4.74 2.18
C PHE A 64 6.38 -4.08 0.85
N ILE A 65 6.23 -2.75 0.70
CA ILE A 65 6.69 -2.04 -0.51
C ILE A 65 8.20 -2.14 -0.67
N ILE A 66 8.97 -1.94 0.39
CA ILE A 66 10.43 -2.05 0.34
C ILE A 66 10.82 -3.47 -0.08
N THR A 67 10.22 -4.49 0.54
CA THR A 67 10.45 -5.89 0.18
C THR A 67 10.09 -6.15 -1.28
N LEU A 68 8.97 -5.63 -1.78
CA LEU A 68 8.57 -5.76 -3.19
C LEU A 68 9.61 -5.16 -4.15
N ILE A 69 10.12 -3.98 -3.86
CA ILE A 69 11.13 -3.31 -4.69
C ILE A 69 12.44 -4.10 -4.68
N ILE A 70 12.93 -4.46 -3.48
CA ILE A 70 14.20 -5.18 -3.33
C ILE A 70 14.12 -6.54 -4.04
N THR A 71 13.10 -7.34 -3.77
CA THR A 71 12.93 -8.65 -4.40
C THR A 71 12.68 -8.54 -5.90
N GLY A 72 11.95 -7.52 -6.35
CA GLY A 72 11.69 -7.23 -7.75
C GLY A 72 12.96 -6.92 -8.56
N ILE A 73 13.92 -6.21 -7.96
CA ILE A 73 15.24 -5.92 -8.58
C ILE A 73 16.19 -7.11 -8.43
N ALA A 74 16.15 -7.81 -7.29
CA ALA A 74 17.02 -8.93 -7.02
C ALA A 74 16.79 -10.12 -7.97
N MET A 75 15.56 -10.34 -8.44
CA MET A 75 15.25 -11.43 -9.39
C MET A 75 16.00 -11.32 -10.73
N PRO A 76 15.90 -10.22 -11.50
CA PRO A 76 16.68 -10.06 -12.74
C PRO A 76 18.19 -9.95 -12.46
N PHE A 77 18.60 -9.38 -11.33
CA PHE A 77 20.01 -9.33 -10.94
C PHE A 77 20.58 -10.72 -10.66
N ASN A 78 19.82 -11.60 -10.00
CA ASN A 78 20.19 -12.99 -9.78
C ASN A 78 20.42 -13.70 -11.12
N TYR A 79 19.51 -13.55 -12.08
CA TYR A 79 19.69 -14.12 -13.42
C TYR A 79 20.97 -13.60 -14.10
N TYR A 80 21.19 -12.28 -14.07
CA TYR A 80 22.39 -11.66 -14.63
C TYR A 80 23.69 -12.18 -14.00
N LEU A 81 23.72 -12.36 -12.67
CA LEU A 81 24.90 -12.84 -11.94
C LEU A 81 25.32 -14.26 -12.36
N PHE A 82 24.35 -15.15 -12.60
CA PHE A 82 24.63 -16.55 -12.95
C PHE A 82 24.78 -16.80 -14.46
N GLN A 83 24.07 -16.04 -15.30
CA GLN A 83 24.03 -16.27 -16.75
C GLN A 83 24.87 -15.25 -17.54
N GLY A 84 25.35 -14.18 -16.90
CA GLY A 84 26.15 -13.12 -17.54
C GLY A 84 25.37 -12.28 -18.56
N THR A 85 24.06 -12.47 -18.65
CA THR A 85 23.19 -11.78 -19.62
C THR A 85 21.85 -11.43 -19.01
N ILE A 86 21.12 -10.51 -19.62
CA ILE A 86 19.75 -10.16 -19.22
C ILE A 86 18.80 -11.12 -19.93
N LYS A 87 17.83 -11.67 -19.18
CA LYS A 87 16.84 -12.59 -19.74
C LYS A 87 16.09 -11.89 -20.87
N GLN A 88 16.11 -12.49 -22.07
CA GLN A 88 15.29 -12.00 -23.18
C GLN A 88 13.81 -12.12 -22.79
N THR A 89 13.08 -11.03 -23.00
CA THR A 89 11.67 -10.93 -22.62
C THR A 89 10.85 -10.53 -23.83
N HIS A 90 9.69 -11.18 -23.99
CA HIS A 90 8.75 -10.82 -25.05
C HIS A 90 8.22 -9.40 -24.82
N ILE A 91 7.85 -8.69 -25.90
CA ILE A 91 7.37 -7.30 -25.83
C ILE A 91 6.16 -7.13 -24.88
N VAL A 92 5.30 -8.15 -24.80
CA VAL A 92 4.17 -8.19 -23.86
C VAL A 92 4.64 -8.18 -22.40
N SER A 93 5.67 -8.96 -22.08
CA SER A 93 6.27 -8.99 -20.74
C SER A 93 6.94 -7.67 -20.38
N VAL A 94 7.59 -7.02 -21.35
CA VAL A 94 8.18 -5.67 -21.16
C VAL A 94 7.08 -4.65 -20.87
N ALA A 95 6.03 -4.61 -21.68
CA ALA A 95 4.89 -3.70 -21.47
C ALA A 95 4.22 -3.94 -20.11
N ALA A 96 3.99 -5.20 -19.75
CA ALA A 96 3.43 -5.58 -18.45
C ALA A 96 4.33 -5.15 -17.28
N LEU A 97 5.65 -5.33 -17.40
CA LEU A 97 6.62 -4.88 -16.41
C LEU A 97 6.59 -3.36 -16.26
N THR A 98 6.54 -2.61 -17.36
CA THR A 98 6.44 -1.13 -17.32
C THR A 98 5.16 -0.68 -16.60
N VAL A 99 4.01 -1.27 -16.93
CA VAL A 99 2.74 -0.97 -16.26
C VAL A 99 2.82 -1.29 -14.76
N LYS A 100 3.39 -2.44 -14.40
CA LYS A 100 3.60 -2.85 -13.00
C LYS A 100 4.47 -1.83 -12.26
N LEU A 101 5.59 -1.40 -12.84
CA LEU A 101 6.49 -0.43 -12.23
C LEU A 101 5.84 0.95 -12.04
N MET A 102 5.07 1.41 -13.04
CA MET A 102 4.31 2.67 -12.92
C MET A 102 3.27 2.61 -11.79
N ALA A 103 2.54 1.49 -11.67
CA ALA A 103 1.57 1.30 -10.60
C ALA A 103 2.24 1.26 -9.21
N VAL A 104 3.36 0.54 -9.07
CA VAL A 104 4.14 0.51 -7.82
C VAL A 104 4.66 1.90 -7.46
N ALA A 105 5.19 2.66 -8.44
CA ALA A 105 5.63 4.03 -8.20
C ALA A 105 4.48 4.93 -7.71
N GLY A 106 3.29 4.80 -8.30
CA GLY A 106 2.07 5.46 -7.85
C GLY A 106 1.70 5.10 -6.40
N MET A 107 1.78 3.83 -6.03
CA MET A 107 1.55 3.37 -4.65
C MET A 107 2.54 3.96 -3.66
N VAL A 108 3.83 4.01 -4.01
CA VAL A 108 4.88 4.65 -3.19
C VAL A 108 4.54 6.11 -2.95
N VAL A 109 4.20 6.88 -3.99
CA VAL A 109 3.86 8.31 -3.87
C VAL A 109 2.64 8.51 -2.96
N ILE A 110 1.59 7.69 -3.15
CA ILE A 110 0.39 7.74 -2.30
C ILE A 110 0.74 7.48 -0.84
N MET A 111 1.55 6.45 -0.59
CA MET A 111 1.98 6.14 0.76
C MET A 111 2.76 7.30 1.37
N LEU A 112 3.83 7.78 0.72
CA LEU A 112 4.61 8.91 1.24
C LEU A 112 3.70 10.10 1.61
N ARG A 113 2.68 10.39 0.80
CA ARG A 113 1.69 11.42 1.10
C ARG A 113 0.84 11.11 2.34
N ILE A 114 0.37 9.88 2.50
CA ILE A 114 -0.40 9.47 3.68
C ILE A 114 0.48 9.53 4.95
N PHE A 115 1.68 8.95 4.92
CA PHE A 115 2.56 8.82 6.08
C PHE A 115 3.13 10.14 6.57
N TYR A 116 3.62 10.97 5.66
CA TYR A 116 4.35 12.18 6.04
C TYR A 116 3.47 13.42 6.14
N ARG A 117 2.25 13.40 5.57
CA ARG A 117 1.36 14.57 5.60
C ARG A 117 0.03 14.30 6.31
N ILE A 118 -0.68 13.24 5.93
CA ILE A 118 -2.07 13.04 6.40
C ILE A 118 -2.12 12.44 7.80
N ASN A 119 -1.42 11.33 8.05
CA ASN A 119 -1.44 10.64 9.34
C ASN A 119 -0.92 11.52 10.50
N PRO A 120 0.18 12.28 10.37
CA PRO A 120 0.67 13.15 11.45
C PRO A 120 -0.35 14.24 11.79
N ARG A 121 -0.96 14.87 10.77
CA ARG A 121 -1.99 15.89 10.98
C ARG A 121 -3.26 15.30 11.61
N LEU A 122 -3.67 14.11 11.21
CA LEU A 122 -4.80 13.41 11.84
C LEU A 122 -4.52 13.10 13.32
N ARG A 123 -3.31 12.68 13.68
CA ARG A 123 -2.91 12.46 15.08
C ARG A 123 -2.98 13.75 15.89
N GLU A 124 -2.47 14.84 15.32
CA GLU A 124 -2.49 16.16 15.98
C GLU A 124 -3.93 16.65 16.21
N LEU A 125 -4.80 16.53 15.21
CA LEU A 125 -6.22 16.90 15.33
C LEU A 125 -6.95 16.01 16.33
N PHE A 126 -6.73 14.70 16.26
CA PHE A 126 -7.39 13.75 17.15
C PHE A 126 -6.97 13.92 18.61
N GLY A 127 -5.70 14.28 18.86
CA GLY A 127 -5.20 14.58 20.21
C GLY A 127 -5.84 15.81 20.86
N LYS A 128 -6.54 16.67 20.10
CA LYS A 128 -7.30 17.81 20.63
C LYS A 128 -8.73 17.42 21.05
N PHE A 129 -9.19 16.22 20.71
CA PHE A 129 -10.51 15.75 21.07
C PHE A 129 -10.48 15.04 22.43
N SER A 130 -11.56 15.19 23.19
CA SER A 130 -11.75 14.54 24.49
C SER A 130 -13.17 13.96 24.54
N PRO A 131 -13.39 12.82 25.20
CA PRO A 131 -14.73 12.25 25.37
C PRO A 131 -15.66 13.17 26.19
N SER A 132 -15.10 14.06 27.00
CA SER A 132 -15.84 14.93 27.92
C SER A 132 -16.19 16.30 27.33
N THR A 133 -15.61 16.68 26.19
CA THR A 133 -15.69 18.03 25.64
C THR A 133 -16.15 17.96 24.18
N LYS A 134 -17.17 18.76 23.83
CA LYS A 134 -17.60 18.87 22.43
C LYS A 134 -16.43 19.45 21.60
N PRO A 135 -16.02 18.79 20.51
CA PRO A 135 -14.97 19.31 19.64
C PRO A 135 -15.36 20.67 19.06
N ASP A 136 -14.34 21.50 18.80
CA ASP A 136 -14.51 22.68 17.95
C ASP A 136 -14.92 22.25 16.54
N GLU A 137 -15.96 22.89 15.99
CA GLU A 137 -16.57 22.49 14.70
C GLU A 137 -15.58 22.62 13.53
N SER A 138 -14.67 23.59 13.58
CA SER A 138 -13.67 23.78 12.50
C SER A 138 -12.65 22.64 12.50
N THR A 139 -12.22 22.22 13.69
CA THR A 139 -11.28 21.11 13.91
C THR A 139 -11.90 19.77 13.56
N GLU A 140 -13.16 19.54 13.94
CA GLU A 140 -13.92 18.33 13.57
C GLU A 140 -14.08 18.22 12.04
N LYS A 141 -14.43 19.32 11.37
CA LYS A 141 -14.56 19.36 9.91
C LYS A 141 -13.24 19.08 9.20
N GLU A 142 -12.13 19.65 9.67
CA GLU A 142 -10.80 19.38 9.11
C GLU A 142 -10.44 17.90 9.26
N PHE A 143 -10.68 17.31 10.43
CA PHE A 143 -10.43 15.91 10.72
C PHE A 143 -11.18 14.98 9.76
N PHE A 144 -12.48 15.17 9.59
CA PHE A 144 -13.27 14.35 8.66
C PHE A 144 -12.88 14.54 7.20
N THR A 145 -12.49 15.75 6.81
CA THR A 145 -12.00 16.03 5.45
C THR A 145 -10.71 15.27 5.17
N LEU A 146 -9.77 15.26 6.11
CA LEU A 146 -8.52 14.51 5.99
C LEU A 146 -8.75 12.99 5.99
N ARG A 147 -9.69 12.48 6.78
CA ARG A 147 -10.08 11.06 6.75
C ARG A 147 -10.67 10.66 5.40
N ALA A 148 -11.54 11.48 4.83
CA ALA A 148 -12.10 11.26 3.50
C ALA A 148 -11.00 11.24 2.43
N LYS A 149 -10.04 12.17 2.52
CA LYS A 149 -8.88 12.21 1.63
C LYS A 149 -7.99 10.97 1.76
N ARG A 150 -7.71 10.51 2.99
CA ARG A 150 -6.96 9.26 3.23
C ARG A 150 -7.69 8.07 2.61
N LYS A 151 -9.00 7.96 2.83
CA LYS A 151 -9.84 6.89 2.24
C LYS A 151 -9.72 6.88 0.71
N SER A 152 -9.90 8.03 0.07
CA SER A 152 -9.81 8.14 -1.40
C SER A 152 -8.43 7.73 -1.91
N LEU A 153 -7.35 8.14 -1.23
CA LEU A 153 -6.00 7.72 -1.58
C LEU A 153 -5.78 6.21 -1.40
N CYS A 154 -6.32 5.62 -0.33
CA CYS A 154 -6.29 4.16 -0.14
C CYS A 154 -7.07 3.41 -1.23
N GLU A 155 -8.18 3.95 -1.71
CA GLU A 155 -8.95 3.38 -2.84
C GLU A 155 -8.14 3.41 -4.14
N ILE A 156 -7.48 4.53 -4.43
CA ILE A 156 -6.59 4.62 -5.60
C ILE A 156 -5.40 3.65 -5.45
N CYS A 157 -4.83 3.53 -4.24
CA CYS A 157 -3.76 2.58 -3.96
C CYS A 157 -4.21 1.12 -4.21
N LEU A 158 -5.45 0.77 -3.83
CA LEU A 158 -6.03 -0.54 -4.10
C LEU A 158 -6.16 -0.80 -5.61
N ILE A 159 -6.57 0.21 -6.39
CA ILE A 159 -6.63 0.10 -7.87
C ILE A 159 -5.24 -0.19 -8.44
N PHE A 160 -4.20 0.52 -7.98
CA PHE A 160 -2.83 0.23 -8.40
C PHE A 160 -2.37 -1.17 -7.99
N ALA A 161 -2.72 -1.64 -6.79
CA ALA A 161 -2.40 -3.00 -6.36
C ALA A 161 -3.06 -4.06 -7.27
N ILE A 162 -4.31 -3.84 -7.71
CA ILE A 162 -4.98 -4.71 -8.68
C ILE A 162 -4.27 -4.68 -10.03
N ILE A 163 -3.88 -3.50 -10.52
CA ILE A 163 -3.11 -3.37 -11.76
C ILE A 163 -1.80 -4.16 -11.68
N VAL A 164 -1.08 -4.09 -10.53
CA VAL A 164 0.14 -4.88 -10.30
C VAL A 164 -0.13 -6.38 -10.37
N LEU A 165 -1.21 -6.86 -9.77
CA LEU A 165 -1.59 -8.28 -9.80
C LEU A 165 -1.90 -8.74 -11.23
N VAL A 166 -2.74 -7.99 -11.95
CA VAL A 166 -3.12 -8.30 -13.32
C VAL A 166 -1.90 -8.26 -14.25
N ALA A 167 -1.09 -7.21 -14.18
CA ALA A 167 0.13 -7.10 -14.99
C ALA A 167 1.13 -8.24 -14.70
N SER A 168 1.19 -8.72 -13.45
CA SER A 168 2.08 -9.83 -13.08
C SER A 168 1.74 -11.13 -13.80
N ALA A 169 0.47 -11.37 -14.16
CA ALA A 169 0.06 -12.55 -14.92
C ALA A 169 0.68 -12.59 -16.33
N PHE A 170 1.02 -11.43 -16.90
CA PHE A 170 1.59 -11.32 -18.24
C PHE A 170 3.13 -11.36 -18.25
N LEU A 171 3.79 -11.46 -17.09
CA LEU A 171 5.26 -11.58 -17.01
C LEU A 171 5.76 -12.98 -17.42
N GLY A 172 4.88 -13.98 -17.46
CA GLY A 172 5.21 -15.34 -17.87
C GLY A 172 5.36 -15.54 -19.38
N PHE A 173 5.06 -14.52 -20.20
CA PHE A 173 5.25 -14.59 -21.65
C PHE A 173 6.75 -14.59 -21.97
N ASN A 174 7.27 -15.77 -22.28
CA ASN A 174 8.63 -15.93 -22.78
C ASN A 174 8.63 -15.80 -24.31
N VAL A 175 9.80 -15.53 -24.89
CA VAL A 175 10.06 -15.60 -26.34
C VAL A 175 10.05 -17.05 -26.79
#